data_AF-A0A1H2JVR4-F1
#
_entry.id   AF-A0A1H2JVR4-F1
#
_cell.length_a   1.000
_cell.length_b   1.000
_cell.length_c   1.000
_cell.angle_alpha   90.00
_cell.angle_beta   90.00
_cell.angle_gamma   90.00
#
_symmetry.space_group_name_H-M   'P 1'
#
loop_
_entity.id
_entity.type
_entity.pdbx_description
1 polymer ?
#
loop_
_entity_poly.entity_id
_entity_poly.type
_entity_poly.pdbx_seq_one_letter_code
_entity_poly.pdbx_strand_id
1 'polypeptide(L)'
;MSGSRKMVLGFVAAASMVVAPLLVAAPASAATDYANCTELRADYPHGVGEPGAVDSTSSTPVTNFTVDQALYDANSESDRDGDGIACEKH
;
A
#
# COMPACT_ATOMS: atom_id res chain seq x y z
N MET A 1 27.68 -5.13 -70.65
CA MET A 1 27.80 -6.61 -70.73
C MET A 1 28.55 -7.08 -69.49
N SER A 2 28.10 -8.20 -68.89
CA SER A 2 28.73 -8.95 -67.78
C SER A 2 28.85 -8.20 -66.44
N GLY A 3 28.15 -8.59 -65.37
CA GLY A 3 28.13 -9.92 -64.74
C GLY A 3 29.04 -9.85 -63.49
N SER A 4 28.82 -10.49 -62.35
CA SER A 4 27.81 -11.45 -61.92
C SER A 4 27.99 -11.64 -60.40
N ARG A 5 26.87 -11.60 -59.67
CA ARG A 5 26.44 -12.60 -58.67
C ARG A 5 27.32 -12.95 -57.43
N LYS A 6 26.68 -12.65 -56.29
CA LYS A 6 26.30 -13.56 -55.17
C LYS A 6 27.29 -13.79 -54.04
N MET A 7 26.69 -14.09 -52.87
CA MET A 7 27.22 -14.73 -51.66
C MET A 7 27.93 -13.79 -50.68
N VAL A 8 27.59 -13.68 -49.39
CA VAL A 8 26.74 -14.48 -48.50
C VAL A 8 26.16 -13.53 -47.43
N LEU A 9 24.85 -13.64 -47.17
CA LEU A 9 24.21 -13.10 -45.96
C LEU A 9 24.80 -13.82 -44.74
N GLY A 10 25.72 -13.17 -44.03
CA GLY A 10 26.22 -13.61 -42.74
C GLY A 10 25.41 -12.98 -41.60
N PHE A 11 24.15 -13.39 -41.43
CA PHE A 11 23.37 -13.03 -40.24
C PHE A 11 23.75 -14.00 -39.10
N VAL A 12 24.79 -13.66 -38.34
CA VAL A 12 25.03 -14.31 -37.04
C VAL A 12 24.04 -13.69 -36.06
N ALA A 13 22.84 -14.28 -35.99
CA ALA A 13 21.84 -13.91 -35.00
C ALA A 13 22.30 -14.42 -33.63
N ALA A 14 23.00 -13.57 -32.86
CA ALA A 14 23.24 -13.79 -31.45
C ALA A 14 21.90 -13.74 -30.71
N ALA A 15 21.36 -14.90 -30.36
CA ALA A 15 20.13 -15.01 -29.57
C ALA A 15 20.42 -14.60 -28.12
N SER A 16 20.30 -13.30 -27.82
CA SER A 16 20.29 -12.79 -26.45
C SER A 16 19.00 -13.25 -25.78
N MET A 17 19.10 -14.26 -24.93
CA MET A 17 17.99 -14.78 -24.15
C MET A 17 17.65 -13.74 -23.06
N VAL A 18 16.67 -12.89 -23.35
CA VAL A 18 16.19 -11.85 -22.42
C VAL A 18 15.38 -12.55 -21.33
N VAL A 19 15.99 -12.79 -20.17
CA VAL A 19 15.25 -13.28 -18.99
C VAL A 19 14.47 -12.10 -18.42
N ALA A 20 13.18 -12.03 -18.76
CA ALA A 20 12.28 -11.06 -18.16
C ALA A 20 11.99 -11.48 -16.70
N PRO A 21 12.15 -10.59 -15.71
CA PRO A 21 11.75 -10.89 -14.35
C PRO A 21 10.23 -11.04 -14.28
N LEU A 22 9.77 -12.21 -13.83
CA LEU A 22 8.37 -12.44 -13.48
C LEU A 22 8.10 -11.69 -12.16
N LEU A 23 7.39 -10.57 -12.25
CA LEU A 23 6.86 -9.88 -11.09
C LEU A 23 5.70 -10.71 -10.54
N VAL A 24 5.96 -11.48 -9.48
CA VAL A 24 4.91 -12.14 -8.70
C VAL A 24 4.30 -11.09 -7.78
N ALA A 25 3.08 -10.66 -8.09
CA ALA A 25 2.31 -9.83 -7.18
C ALA A 25 1.87 -10.68 -5.98
N ALA A 26 2.29 -10.29 -4.78
CA ALA A 26 1.78 -10.89 -3.56
C ALA A 26 0.30 -10.49 -3.38
N PRO A 27 -0.55 -11.37 -2.82
CA PRO A 27 -1.90 -10.99 -2.47
C PRO A 27 -1.86 -9.86 -1.43
N ALA A 28 -2.58 -8.78 -1.69
CA ALA A 28 -2.79 -7.73 -0.70
C ALA A 28 -3.73 -8.29 0.38
N SER A 29 -3.25 -8.36 1.62
CA SER A 29 -4.13 -8.63 2.76
C SER A 29 -5.03 -7.41 2.95
N ALA A 30 -6.34 -7.60 2.88
CA ALA A 30 -7.28 -6.56 3.28
C ALA A 30 -7.13 -6.32 4.79
N ALA A 31 -7.10 -5.05 5.20
CA ALA A 31 -7.13 -4.70 6.61
C ALA A 31 -8.49 -5.08 7.22
N THR A 32 -8.51 -5.30 8.54
CA THR A 32 -9.72 -5.67 9.27
C THR A 32 -10.63 -4.45 9.41
N ASP A 33 -11.86 -4.57 8.94
CA ASP A 33 -12.98 -3.68 9.23
C ASP A 33 -13.62 -4.14 10.55
N TYR A 34 -13.56 -3.30 11.59
CA TYR A 34 -14.10 -3.61 12.90
C TYR A 34 -15.53 -3.09 13.01
N ALA A 35 -16.45 -3.91 13.52
CA ALA A 35 -17.85 -3.52 13.63
C ALA A 35 -18.08 -2.35 14.60
N ASN A 36 -17.14 -2.07 15.51
CA ASN A 36 -17.19 -0.95 16.44
C ASN A 36 -15.83 -0.69 17.10
N CYS A 37 -15.68 0.52 17.67
CA CYS A 37 -14.47 0.93 18.37
C CYS A 37 -14.10 0.11 19.60
N THR A 38 -15.00 -0.68 20.19
CA THR A 38 -14.63 -1.53 21.34
C THR A 38 -13.79 -2.71 20.87
N GLU A 39 -14.15 -3.32 19.75
CA GLU A 39 -13.38 -4.40 19.14
C GLU A 39 -12.05 -3.89 18.59
N LEU A 40 -12.06 -2.77 17.87
CA LEU A 40 -10.81 -2.17 17.37
C LEU A 40 -9.84 -1.85 18.51
N ARG A 41 -10.32 -1.23 19.59
CA ARG A 41 -9.45 -0.87 20.72
C ARG A 41 -8.97 -2.05 21.55
N ALA A 42 -9.55 -3.24 21.38
CA ALA A 42 -9.00 -4.45 21.99
C ALA A 42 -7.62 -4.78 21.39
N ASP A 43 -7.44 -4.52 20.10
CA ASP A 43 -6.18 -4.71 19.38
C ASP A 43 -5.33 -3.43 19.34
N TYR A 44 -5.97 -2.26 19.25
CA TYR A 44 -5.32 -0.93 19.13
C TYR A 44 -5.84 0.04 20.21
N PRO A 45 -5.30 -0.02 21.45
CA PRO A 45 -5.87 0.65 22.62
C PRO A 45 -6.09 2.16 22.51
N HIS A 46 -5.36 2.82 21.62
CA HIS A 46 -5.40 4.27 21.40
C HIS A 46 -5.98 4.65 20.02
N GLY A 47 -6.61 3.71 19.32
CA GLY A 47 -7.10 3.92 17.97
C GLY A 47 -6.02 3.75 16.92
N VAL A 48 -6.40 4.03 15.68
CA VAL A 48 -5.57 3.88 14.48
C VAL A 48 -5.67 5.15 13.68
N GLY A 49 -4.55 5.71 13.24
CA GLY A 49 -4.53 6.94 12.46
C GLY A 49 -3.68 6.86 11.21
N GLU A 50 -3.91 7.81 10.32
CA GLU A 50 -3.13 7.99 9.10
C GLU A 50 -1.70 8.45 9.40
N PRO A 51 -0.75 8.21 8.49
CA PRO A 51 0.57 8.81 8.56
C PRO A 51 0.47 10.34 8.59
N GLY A 52 0.83 10.94 9.73
CA GLY A 52 0.79 12.39 9.94
C GLY A 52 -0.53 12.92 10.50
N ALA A 53 -1.46 12.05 10.91
CA ALA A 53 -2.65 12.43 11.66
C ALA A 53 -2.28 13.16 12.97
N VAL A 54 -3.14 14.08 13.37
CA VAL A 54 -2.98 14.89 14.59
C VAL A 54 -4.34 15.06 15.22
N ASP A 55 -4.50 14.55 16.44
CA ASP A 55 -5.72 14.71 17.24
C ASP A 55 -6.06 16.21 17.36
N SER A 56 -7.27 16.55 16.89
CA SER A 56 -7.81 17.89 16.79
C SER A 56 -8.56 18.34 18.05
N THR A 57 -8.56 17.52 19.10
CA THR A 57 -9.24 17.79 20.35
C THR A 57 -8.78 19.08 21.01
N SER A 58 -9.73 19.74 21.68
CA SER A 58 -9.44 20.92 22.51
C SER A 58 -8.81 20.57 23.87
N SER A 59 -8.81 19.27 24.21
CA SER A 59 -8.26 18.73 25.44
C SER A 59 -6.80 18.28 25.23
N THR A 60 -6.32 17.31 26.02
CA THR A 60 -5.02 16.70 25.78
C THR A 60 -5.10 15.80 24.54
N PRO A 61 -4.32 16.05 23.48
CA PRO A 61 -4.34 15.23 22.28
C PRO A 61 -3.79 13.83 22.53
N VAL A 62 -4.39 12.84 21.88
CA VAL A 62 -3.91 11.46 21.78
C VAL A 62 -2.76 11.43 20.77
N THR A 63 -1.58 11.02 21.22
CA THR A 63 -0.37 10.97 20.39
C THR A 63 0.22 9.58 20.23
N ASN A 64 -0.43 8.56 20.79
CA ASN A 64 0.07 7.20 20.89
C ASN A 64 -0.86 6.17 20.19
N PHE A 65 -1.66 6.64 19.24
CA PHE A 65 -2.42 5.80 18.32
C PHE A 65 -1.48 5.00 17.40
N THR A 66 -2.00 3.91 16.84
CA THR A 66 -1.24 3.11 15.87
C THR A 66 -1.29 3.80 14.52
N VAL A 67 -0.14 4.01 13.89
CA VAL A 67 -0.08 4.59 12.54
C VAL A 67 -0.14 3.46 11.52
N ASP A 68 -1.29 3.29 10.86
CA ASP A 68 -1.49 2.30 9.80
C ASP A 68 -2.57 2.81 8.82
N GLN A 69 -2.15 3.18 7.61
CA GLN A 69 -3.05 3.74 6.60
C GLN A 69 -4.10 2.73 6.14
N ALA A 70 -3.72 1.49 5.87
CA ALA A 70 -4.66 0.51 5.34
C ALA A 70 -5.74 0.16 6.38
N LEU A 71 -5.34 0.13 7.64
CA LEU A 71 -6.24 -0.12 8.75
C LEU A 71 -7.12 1.09 9.07
N TYR A 72 -6.59 2.31 9.00
CA TYR A 72 -7.39 3.52 9.10
C TYR A 72 -8.43 3.57 7.98
N ASP A 73 -8.04 3.35 6.72
CA ASP A 73 -8.95 3.38 5.57
C ASP A 73 -10.12 2.41 5.76
N ALA A 74 -9.84 1.20 6.28
CA ALA A 74 -10.82 0.16 6.56
C ALA A 74 -11.71 0.43 7.80
N ASN A 75 -11.42 1.45 8.60
CA ASN A 75 -12.20 1.84 9.78
C ASN A 75 -12.51 3.34 9.81
N SER A 76 -12.38 4.01 8.67
CA SER A 76 -12.48 5.46 8.53
C SER A 76 -13.88 5.99 8.85
N GLU A 77 -14.90 5.13 8.74
CA GLU A 77 -16.27 5.43 9.18
C GLU A 77 -16.39 5.63 10.69
N SER A 78 -15.36 5.22 11.45
CA SER A 78 -15.28 5.37 12.90
C SER A 78 -14.48 6.61 13.35
N ASP A 79 -13.90 7.38 12.43
CA ASP A 79 -13.33 8.71 12.67
C ASP A 79 -14.45 9.77 12.52
N ARG A 80 -14.99 10.23 13.65
CA ARG A 80 -16.21 11.05 13.66
C ARG A 80 -15.93 12.54 13.48
N ASP A 81 -14.77 12.98 13.94
CA ASP A 81 -14.26 14.34 13.92
C ASP A 81 -13.41 14.63 12.68
N GLY A 82 -12.90 13.60 12.01
CA GLY A 82 -12.25 13.70 10.72
C GLY A 82 -10.85 14.30 10.81
N ASP A 83 -10.11 13.98 11.87
CA ASP A 83 -8.74 14.45 12.07
C ASP A 83 -7.67 13.41 11.69
N GLY A 84 -8.11 12.29 11.11
CA GLY A 84 -7.25 11.23 10.62
C GLY A 84 -6.99 10.16 11.66
N ILE A 85 -7.76 10.10 12.76
CA ILE A 85 -7.63 9.08 13.81
C ILE A 85 -8.98 8.40 14.06
N ALA A 86 -9.07 7.12 13.71
CA ALA A 86 -10.26 6.31 13.96
C ALA A 86 -10.27 5.75 15.38
N CYS A 87 -11.45 5.79 16.01
CA CYS A 87 -11.72 5.17 17.31
C CYS A 87 -10.76 5.58 18.44
N GLU A 88 -10.26 6.81 18.40
CA GLU A 88 -9.40 7.35 19.43
C GLU A 88 -10.10 7.46 20.78
N LYS A 89 -9.30 7.63 21.84
CA LYS A 89 -9.78 7.70 23.21
C LYS A 89 -9.15 8.90 23.92
N HIS A 90 -9.89 10.00 23.96
CA HIS A 90 -9.56 11.16 24.81
C HIS A 90 -9.77 10.90 26.31
#